data_AF-A0A167HD12-F1
#
_entry.id   AF-A0A167HD12-F1
#
_cell.length_a   1.000
_cell.length_b   1.000
_cell.length_c   1.000
_cell.angle_alpha   90.00
_cell.angle_beta   90.00
_cell.angle_gamma   90.00
#
_symmetry.space_group_name_H-M   'P 1'
#
loop_
_entity.id
_entity.type
_entity.pdbx_description
1 polymer ?
#
loop_
_entity_poly.entity_id
_entity_poly.type
_entity_poly.pdbx_seq_one_letter_code
_entity_poly.pdbx_strand_id
1 'polypeptide(L)'
;MVPRLDDYIEKFALEGVATPTWLLSKPMSKDAAELSDQEIELLREEWLGVLKAIQLAFQNVLEGNSKSPAVQSGLDLFAKYYIHLWD
;
A
#
# COMPACT_ATOMS: atom_id res chain seq x y z
N MET A 1 17.16 1.75 3.90
CA MET A 1 16.17 2.80 3.55
C MET A 1 15.69 2.53 2.13
N VAL A 2 14.39 2.72 1.83
CA VAL A 2 13.79 2.46 0.51
C VAL A 2 13.20 3.78 0.01
N PRO A 3 14.06 4.72 -0.43
CA PRO A 3 13.71 6.14 -0.46
C PRO A 3 12.45 6.43 -1.28
N ARG A 4 12.27 5.73 -2.40
CA ARG A 4 11.13 5.95 -3.29
C ARG A 4 9.79 5.49 -2.71
N LEU A 5 9.79 4.43 -1.89
CA LEU A 5 8.60 3.96 -1.20
C LEU A 5 8.28 4.85 0.00
N ASP A 6 9.32 5.29 0.70
CA ASP A 6 9.23 6.22 1.83
C ASP A 6 8.59 7.55 1.35
N ASP A 7 9.08 8.11 0.24
CA ASP A 7 8.52 9.31 -0.39
C ASP A 7 7.06 9.14 -0.83
N TYR A 8 6.70 7.95 -1.36
CA TYR A 8 5.32 7.67 -1.77
C TYR A 8 4.38 7.60 -0.57
N ILE A 9 4.79 6.95 0.52
CA ILE A 9 4.00 6.86 1.76
C ILE A 9 3.78 8.26 2.36
N GLU A 10 4.82 9.09 2.39
CA GLU A 10 4.72 10.46 2.90
C GLU A 10 3.76 11.31 2.06
N LYS A 11 3.87 11.24 0.72
CA LYS A 11 2.94 11.95 -0.17
C LYS A 11 1.51 11.42 -0.08
N PHE A 12 1.32 10.11 0.03
CA PHE A 12 0.00 9.53 0.23
C PHE A 12 -0.65 10.02 1.53
N ALA A 13 0.13 10.15 2.61
CA ALA A 13 -0.33 10.66 3.89
C ALA A 13 -0.59 12.18 3.90
N LEU A 14 0.16 12.97 3.12
CA LEU A 14 0.10 14.44 3.13
C LEU A 14 -0.80 15.04 2.05
N GLU A 15 -0.80 14.48 0.84
CA GLU A 15 -1.40 15.09 -0.35
C GLU A 15 -2.78 14.53 -0.70
N GLY A 16 -3.29 13.54 0.04
CA GLY A 16 -4.58 12.94 -0.29
C GLY A 16 -4.59 12.35 -1.71
N VAL A 17 -3.49 11.69 -2.08
CA VAL A 17 -3.39 10.90 -3.32
C VAL A 17 -4.64 10.01 -3.44
N ALA A 18 -5.16 9.89 -4.65
CA ALA A 18 -6.44 9.22 -4.91
C ALA A 18 -6.53 7.87 -4.17
N THR A 19 -7.52 7.74 -3.28
CA THR A 19 -7.76 6.52 -2.51
C THR A 19 -7.91 5.34 -3.47
N PRO A 20 -7.17 4.23 -3.28
CA PRO A 20 -7.14 3.13 -4.24
C PRO A 20 -8.44 2.33 -4.21
N THR A 21 -9.43 2.77 -4.99
CA THR A 21 -10.75 2.12 -5.06
C THR A 21 -10.70 0.70 -5.62
N TRP A 22 -9.63 0.34 -6.33
CA TRP A 22 -9.35 -1.03 -6.79
C TRP A 22 -8.96 -1.99 -5.64
N LEU A 23 -8.68 -1.48 -4.44
CA LEU A 23 -8.46 -2.31 -3.26
C LEU A 23 -9.76 -2.96 -2.76
N LEU A 24 -10.92 -2.46 -3.19
CA LEU A 24 -12.22 -3.03 -2.86
C LEU A 24 -12.31 -4.50 -3.32
N SER A 25 -12.50 -5.39 -2.36
CA SER A 25 -12.60 -6.85 -2.56
C SER A 25 -13.87 -7.29 -3.29
N LYS A 26 -14.82 -6.38 -3.51
CA LYS A 26 -15.99 -6.59 -4.36
C LYS A 26 -15.97 -5.55 -5.48
N PRO A 27 -16.26 -5.92 -6.74
CA PRO A 27 -16.57 -4.95 -7.77
C PRO A 27 -17.84 -4.22 -7.31
N MET A 28 -17.69 -3.07 -6.68
CA MET A 28 -18.83 -2.23 -6.39
C MET A 28 -19.32 -1.71 -7.74
N SER A 29 -20.61 -1.89 -8.02
CA SER A 29 -21.28 -1.21 -9.15
C SER A 29 -21.44 0.29 -8.90
N LYS A 30 -20.69 0.85 -7.95
CA LYS A 30 -20.83 2.19 -7.43
C LYS A 30 -19.55 2.93 -7.78
N ASP A 31 -19.70 4.03 -8.51
CA ASP A 31 -18.61 4.95 -8.77
C ASP A 31 -17.94 5.38 -7.46
N ALA A 32 -16.66 5.75 -7.51
CA ALA A 32 -15.91 6.26 -6.35
C ALA A 32 -16.63 7.43 -5.63
N ALA A 33 -17.55 8.11 -6.32
CA ALA A 33 -18.40 9.18 -5.82
C ALA A 33 -19.48 8.73 -4.81
N GLU A 34 -19.75 7.44 -4.66
CA GLU A 34 -20.74 6.92 -3.71
C GLU A 34 -20.15 6.33 -2.42
N LEU A 35 -18.81 6.32 -2.28
CA LEU A 35 -18.17 5.87 -1.05
C LEU A 35 -18.39 6.90 0.06
N SER A 36 -18.79 6.44 1.23
CA SER A 36 -18.83 7.27 2.43
C SER A 36 -17.42 7.64 2.90
N ASP A 37 -17.28 8.76 3.62
CA ASP A 37 -16.00 9.18 4.21
C ASP A 37 -15.35 8.07 5.06
N GLN A 38 -16.17 7.25 5.73
CA GLN A 38 -15.70 6.13 6.54
C GLN A 38 -15.12 4.99 5.67
N GLU A 39 -15.74 4.68 4.53
CA GLU A 39 -15.21 3.67 3.60
C GLU A 39 -13.91 4.14 2.94
N ILE A 40 -13.83 5.43 2.62
CA ILE A 40 -12.61 6.07 2.09
C ILE A 40 -11.47 5.96 3.11
N GLU A 41 -11.74 6.25 4.38
CA GLU A 41 -10.72 6.15 5.43
C GLU A 41 -10.28 4.71 5.68
N LEU A 42 -11.20 3.74 5.65
CA LEU A 42 -10.84 2.31 5.75
C LEU A 42 -9.92 1.87 4.60
N LEU A 43 -10.22 2.28 3.37
CA LEU A 43 -9.36 1.98 2.21
C LEU A 43 -7.98 2.63 2.34
N ARG A 44 -7.93 3.85 2.88
CA ARG A 44 -6.67 4.56 3.16
C ARG A 44 -5.83 3.80 4.18
N GLU A 45 -6.43 3.39 5.29
CA GLU A 45 -5.76 2.62 6.34
C GLU A 45 -5.26 1.27 5.81
N GLU A 46 -6.08 0.56 5.05
CA GLU A 46 -5.71 -0.73 4.45
C GLU A 46 -4.50 -0.57 3.51
N TRP A 47 -4.53 0.44 2.64
CA TRP A 47 -3.42 0.72 1.74
C TRP A 47 -2.14 1.10 2.48
N LEU A 48 -2.23 1.97 3.49
CA LEU A 48 -1.09 2.29 4.35
C LEU A 48 -0.50 1.04 5.03
N GLY A 49 -1.36 0.11 5.45
CA GLY A 49 -0.94 -1.19 5.99
C GLY A 49 -0.14 -2.00 4.99
N VAL A 50 -0.61 -2.09 3.75
CA VAL A 50 0.08 -2.75 2.64
C VAL A 50 1.45 -2.11 2.38
N LEU A 51 1.51 -0.78 2.26
CA LEU A 51 2.75 -0.06 2.00
C LEU A 51 3.80 -0.28 3.10
N LYS A 52 3.38 -0.23 4.37
CA LYS A 52 4.26 -0.50 5.52
C LYS A 52 4.76 -1.94 5.54
N ALA A 53 3.94 -2.92 5.15
CA ALA A 53 4.37 -4.31 5.05
C ALA A 53 5.44 -4.50 3.95
N ILE A 54 5.27 -3.84 2.80
CA ILE A 54 6.26 -3.83 1.72
C ILE A 54 7.56 -3.17 2.21
N GLN A 55 7.47 -2.00 2.86
CA GLN A 55 8.61 -1.27 3.40
C GLN A 55 9.40 -2.13 4.38
N LEU A 56 8.71 -2.78 5.32
CA LEU A 56 9.31 -3.66 6.32
C LEU A 56 10.02 -4.86 5.66
N ALA A 57 9.44 -5.45 4.61
CA ALA A 57 10.07 -6.54 3.88
C ALA A 57 11.40 -6.10 3.25
N PHE A 58 11.41 -4.95 2.56
CA PHE A 58 12.64 -4.43 1.98
C PHE A 58 13.69 -4.06 3.04
N GLN A 59 13.28 -3.45 4.16
CA GLN A 59 14.18 -3.17 5.28
C GLN A 59 14.83 -4.46 5.80
N ASN A 60 14.03 -5.51 6.05
CA ASN A 60 14.55 -6.81 6.46
C ASN A 60 15.54 -7.40 5.44
N VAL A 61 15.26 -7.31 4.14
CA VAL A 61 16.20 -7.78 3.11
C VAL A 61 17.52 -7.00 3.16
N LEU A 62 17.46 -5.67 3.25
CA LEU A 62 18.65 -4.81 3.31
C LEU A 62 19.50 -5.03 4.56
N GLU A 63 18.86 -5.38 5.69
CA GLU A 63 19.53 -5.72 6.95
C GLU A 63 20.07 -7.15 7.01
N GLY A 64 19.83 -7.97 5.97
CA GLY A 64 20.25 -9.37 5.92
C GLY A 64 19.30 -10.36 6.62
N ASN A 65 18.13 -9.90 7.05
CA ASN A 65 17.06 -10.69 7.68
C ASN A 65 16.14 -11.37 6.66
N SER A 66 16.68 -11.83 5.52
CA SER A 66 15.92 -12.33 4.36
C SER A 66 15.03 -13.55 4.64
N LYS A 67 15.26 -14.27 5.74
CA LYS A 67 14.48 -15.45 6.15
C LYS A 67 13.24 -15.12 6.98
N SER A 68 13.03 -13.85 7.34
CA SER A 68 11.83 -13.43 8.06
C SER A 68 10.58 -13.73 7.23
N PRO A 69 9.52 -14.34 7.79
CA PRO A 69 8.26 -14.57 7.08
C PRO A 69 7.66 -13.29 6.50
N ALA A 70 7.93 -12.14 7.13
CA ALA A 70 7.47 -10.84 6.67
C ALA A 70 8.07 -10.45 5.30
N VAL A 71 9.25 -10.98 4.94
CA VAL A 71 9.90 -10.70 3.66
C VAL A 71 9.06 -11.26 2.51
N GLN A 72 8.66 -12.53 2.59
CA GLN A 72 7.88 -13.15 1.51
C GLN A 72 6.53 -12.44 1.35
N SER A 73 5.80 -12.23 2.45
CA SER A 73 4.50 -11.57 2.40
C SER A 73 4.57 -10.15 1.85
N GLY A 74 5.59 -9.36 2.24
CA GLY A 74 5.77 -8.02 1.69
C GLY A 74 6.21 -8.00 0.24
N LEU A 75 7.05 -8.96 -0.21
CA LEU A 75 7.42 -9.08 -1.62
C LEU A 75 6.24 -9.52 -2.49
N ASP A 76 5.36 -10.37 -1.99
CA ASP A 76 4.13 -10.78 -2.68
C ASP A 76 3.18 -9.58 -2.85
N LEU A 77 3.02 -8.77 -1.80
CA LEU A 77 2.25 -7.51 -1.85
C LEU A 77 2.87 -6.52 -2.85
N PHE A 78 4.19 -6.38 -2.83
CA PHE A 78 4.91 -5.53 -3.79
C PHE A 78 4.67 -6.00 -5.23
N ALA A 79 4.82 -7.29 -5.51
CA ALA A 79 4.58 -7.84 -6.83
C ALA A 79 3.14 -7.63 -7.29
N LYS A 80 2.16 -7.80 -6.39
CA LYS A 80 0.74 -7.59 -6.68
C LYS A 80 0.41 -6.14 -7.04
N TYR A 81 1.00 -5.18 -6.34
CA TYR A 81 0.61 -3.77 -6.45
C TYR A 81 1.65 -2.87 -7.10
N TYR A 82 2.74 -3.44 -7.63
CA TYR A 82 3.86 -2.70 -8.21
C TYR A 82 3.44 -1.60 -9.19
N ILE A 83 2.47 -1.88 -10.05
CA ILE A 83 2.01 -0.93 -11.08
C ILE A 83 1.36 0.32 -10.46
N HIS A 84 0.80 0.21 -9.26
CA HIS A 84 0.09 1.30 -8.56
C HIS A 84 0.99 2.12 -7.64
N LEU A 85 2.26 1.74 -7.46
CA LEU A 85 3.20 2.45 -6.58
C LEU A 85 3.87 3.65 -7.27
N TRP A 86 3.68 3.81 -8.58
CA TRP A 86 4.46 4.75 -9.40
C TRP A 86 3.63 5.64 -10.33
N ASP A 87 2.31 5.48 -10.32
CA ASP A 87 1.36 6.44 -10.90
C ASP A 87 1.19 7.63 -9.94
#